data_AF-A0A4Y2FSH5-F1
#
_entry.id   AF-A0A4Y2FSH5-F1
#
_cell.length_a   1.000
_cell.length_b   1.000
_cell.length_c   1.000
_cell.angle_alpha   90.00
_cell.angle_beta   90.00
_cell.angle_gamma   90.00
#
_symmetry.space_group_name_H-M   'P 1'
#
loop_
_entity.id
_entity.type
_entity.pdbx_description
1 polymer ?
#
loop_
_entity_poly.entity_id
_entity_poly.type
_entity_poly.pdbx_seq_one_letter_code
_entity_poly.pdbx_strand_id
1 'polypeptide(L)'
;MELLQEIGHQLKHLSVLCSAPFPVNVICDKCPQLQSLEIDGHSFVVNSAEASSHLPLKRLRLRYLSDKEEDKKSFQFLLSSCKSLEELFLEHVTFLDDSLLLQMFQLNPLTNLKVIGIYDCCLTRDAYQMFMKRVVSVEIICISSQEEDYFYDRNSPFKIPNHCSIEYLDVLKKEFFYSRLNENRF
;
A
#
# COMPACT_ATOMS: atom_id res chain seq x y z
N MET A 1 7.82 16.19 15.29
CA MET A 1 8.86 15.56 14.42
C MET A 1 10.14 15.22 15.18
N GLU A 2 10.43 15.88 16.31
CA GLU A 2 11.60 15.57 17.17
C GLU A 2 11.67 14.09 17.58
N LEU A 3 10.53 13.46 17.89
CA LEU A 3 10.48 12.04 18.23
C LEU A 3 11.06 11.13 17.12
N LEU A 4 10.67 11.34 15.86
CA LEU A 4 11.20 10.54 14.73
C LEU A 4 12.70 10.76 14.55
N GLN A 5 13.21 11.93 14.93
CA GLN A 5 14.63 12.23 14.87
C GLN A 5 15.42 11.44 15.92
N GLU A 6 14.81 11.19 17.08
CA GLU A 6 15.40 10.40 18.16
C GLU A 6 15.31 8.89 17.89
N ILE A 7 14.13 8.38 17.52
CA ILE A 7 13.89 6.92 17.44
C ILE A 7 13.88 6.35 16.02
N GLY A 8 13.77 7.19 14.99
CA GLY A 8 13.45 6.76 13.62
C GLY A 8 14.43 5.75 13.03
N HIS A 9 15.73 5.88 13.35
CA HIS A 9 16.78 4.97 12.88
C HIS A 9 16.62 3.52 13.37
N GLN A 10 15.83 3.29 14.43
CA GLN A 10 15.55 1.96 14.99
C GLN A 10 14.18 1.41 14.54
N LEU A 11 13.33 2.26 13.94
CA LEU A 11 11.97 1.88 13.58
C LEU A 11 11.98 0.99 12.33
N LYS A 12 11.40 -0.20 12.47
CA LYS A 12 11.11 -1.12 11.36
C LYS A 12 9.65 -1.04 10.92
N HIS A 13 8.75 -0.69 11.82
CA HIS A 13 7.31 -0.63 11.59
C HIS A 13 6.77 0.68 12.15
N LEU A 14 6.01 1.40 11.35
CA LEU A 14 5.40 2.67 11.73
C LEU A 14 3.98 2.73 11.20
N SER A 15 3.05 3.09 12.08
CA SER A 15 1.68 3.44 11.72
C SER A 15 1.42 4.87 12.15
N VAL A 16 0.96 5.70 11.22
CA VAL A 16 0.68 7.12 11.43
C VAL A 16 -0.82 7.32 11.24
N LEU A 17 -1.52 7.53 12.35
CA LEU A 17 -2.94 7.89 12.36
C LEU A 17 -3.01 9.38 12.68
N CYS A 18 -3.37 10.19 11.68
CA CYS A 18 -3.36 11.63 11.84
C CYS A 18 -4.53 12.29 11.11
N SER A 19 -5.26 13.14 11.82
CA SER A 19 -6.31 13.98 11.23
C SER A 19 -5.75 15.17 10.44
N ALA A 20 -4.52 15.60 10.76
CA ALA A 20 -3.82 16.67 10.06
C ALA A 20 -2.92 16.12 8.95
N PRO A 21 -2.75 16.85 7.82
CA PRO A 21 -1.79 16.47 6.79
C PRO A 21 -0.38 16.27 7.35
N PHE A 22 0.30 15.21 6.92
CA PHE A 22 1.64 14.87 7.40
C PHE A 22 2.68 14.75 6.27
N PRO A 23 3.93 15.25 6.46
CA PRO A 23 4.97 15.20 5.44
C PRO A 23 5.62 13.81 5.34
N VAL A 24 5.20 13.01 4.36
CA VAL A 24 5.61 11.60 4.26
C VAL A 24 7.11 11.42 4.00
N ASN A 25 7.74 12.35 3.28
CA ASN A 25 9.18 12.29 3.02
C ASN A 25 10.01 12.46 4.31
N VAL A 26 9.48 13.11 5.36
CA VAL A 26 10.22 13.21 6.62
C VAL A 26 10.29 11.86 7.35
N ILE A 27 9.25 11.02 7.25
CA ILE A 27 9.33 9.63 7.76
C ILE A 27 10.44 8.89 7.04
N CYS A 28 10.49 9.04 5.72
CA CYS A 28 11.47 8.39 4.87
C CYS A 28 12.90 8.78 5.24
N ASP A 29 13.15 10.07 5.47
CA ASP A 29 14.47 10.59 5.84
C ASP A 29 14.91 10.16 7.25
N LYS A 30 13.96 10.09 8.18
CA LYS A 30 14.25 9.81 9.60
C LYS A 30 14.21 8.32 9.94
N CYS A 31 13.55 7.50 9.12
CA CYS A 31 13.38 6.07 9.35
C CYS A 31 13.99 5.23 8.21
N PRO A 32 15.32 5.25 8.04
CA PRO A 32 15.98 4.60 6.90
C PRO A 32 15.87 3.07 6.90
N GLN A 33 15.51 2.44 8.04
CA GLN A 33 15.35 0.98 8.17
C GLN A 33 13.87 0.54 8.10
N LEU A 34 12.95 1.45 7.77
CA LEU A 34 11.53 1.18 7.82
C LEU A 34 11.15 0.13 6.77
N GLN A 35 10.54 -0.96 7.24
CA GLN A 35 10.08 -2.08 6.42
C GLN A 35 8.57 -2.06 6.21
N SER A 36 7.83 -1.41 7.10
CA SER A 36 6.37 -1.35 7.06
C SER A 36 5.87 0.02 7.44
N LEU A 37 5.02 0.59 6.60
CA LEU A 37 4.41 1.88 6.79
C LEU A 37 2.90 1.80 6.60
N GLU A 38 2.15 2.25 7.59
CA GLU A 38 0.73 2.57 7.47
C GLU A 38 0.54 4.07 7.64
N ILE A 39 -0.24 4.66 6.74
CA ILE A 39 -0.73 6.04 6.85
C ILE A 39 -2.24 6.00 6.78
N ASP A 40 -2.89 6.47 7.83
CA ASP A 40 -4.32 6.68 7.94
C ASP A 40 -4.57 8.19 8.07
N GLY A 41 -5.01 8.79 6.96
CA GLY A 41 -5.26 10.23 6.84
C GLY A 41 -4.46 10.91 5.73
N HIS A 42 -4.57 12.24 5.69
CA HIS A 42 -3.97 13.07 4.64
C HIS A 42 -2.45 13.14 4.72
N SER A 43 -1.79 13.16 3.57
CA SER A 43 -0.32 13.24 3.46
C SER A 43 0.12 14.24 2.40
N PHE A 44 1.33 14.76 2.57
CA PHE A 44 1.97 15.62 1.58
C PHE A 44 3.46 15.31 1.47
N VAL A 45 4.09 15.76 0.39
CA VAL A 45 5.55 15.67 0.18
C VAL A 45 6.13 17.07 0.21
N VAL A 46 7.10 17.28 1.10
CA VAL A 46 7.90 18.52 1.13
C VAL A 46 9.05 18.38 0.14
N ASN A 47 9.21 19.34 -0.78
CA ASN A 47 10.35 19.44 -1.70
C ASN A 47 10.64 18.16 -2.52
N SER A 48 9.66 17.73 -3.33
CA SER A 48 9.72 16.49 -4.14
C SER A 48 10.91 16.33 -5.09
N ALA A 49 11.65 17.42 -5.39
CA ALA A 49 12.74 17.42 -6.36
C ALA A 49 14.02 16.72 -5.89
N GLU A 50 14.19 16.47 -4.58
CA GLU A 50 15.43 15.93 -4.00
C GLU A 50 15.28 14.50 -3.44
N ALA A 51 14.06 13.99 -3.34
CA ALA A 51 13.79 12.72 -2.68
C ALA A 51 13.94 11.52 -3.65
N SER A 52 15.17 11.25 -4.11
CA SER A 52 15.50 9.97 -4.75
C SER A 52 15.81 8.90 -3.69
N SER A 53 14.88 8.66 -2.77
CA SER A 53 15.10 7.68 -1.72
C SER A 53 14.60 6.31 -2.17
N HIS A 54 15.53 5.36 -2.34
CA HIS A 54 15.15 3.96 -2.40
C HIS A 54 14.75 3.52 -0.99
N LEU A 55 13.44 3.39 -0.75
CA LEU A 55 12.93 2.99 0.56
C LEU A 55 12.94 1.47 0.67
N PRO A 56 13.49 0.88 1.75
CA PRO A 56 13.47 -0.57 1.97
C PRO A 56 12.09 -1.08 2.41
N LEU A 57 11.03 -0.33 2.14
CA LEU A 57 9.66 -0.68 2.47
C LEU A 57 9.24 -1.93 1.71
N LYS A 58 8.87 -2.95 2.49
CA LYS A 58 8.29 -4.20 2.00
C LYS A 58 6.77 -4.18 2.07
N ARG A 59 6.20 -3.37 2.97
CA ARG A 59 4.77 -3.33 3.25
C ARG A 59 4.30 -1.89 3.33
N LEU A 60 3.25 -1.56 2.57
CA LEU A 60 2.67 -0.24 2.54
C LEU A 60 1.15 -0.33 2.65
N ARG A 61 0.58 0.44 3.58
CA ARG A 61 -0.86 0.60 3.73
C ARG A 61 -1.23 2.07 3.73
N LEU A 62 -2.14 2.46 2.86
CA LEU A 62 -2.63 3.83 2.72
C LEU A 62 -4.14 3.86 2.86
N ARG A 63 -4.65 4.74 3.72
CA ARG A 63 -6.08 4.83 4.03
C ARG A 63 -6.55 6.27 4.00
N TYR A 64 -7.75 6.47 3.44
CA TYR A 64 -8.45 7.76 3.42
C TYR A 64 -7.68 8.90 2.74
N LEU A 65 -7.03 8.60 1.62
CA LEU A 65 -6.41 9.62 0.77
C LEU A 65 -7.49 10.30 -0.10
N SER A 66 -7.49 11.64 -0.11
CA SER A 66 -8.46 12.42 -0.88
C SER A 66 -7.93 12.82 -2.25
N ASP A 67 -8.80 13.27 -3.14
CA ASP A 67 -8.46 13.74 -4.50
C ASP A 67 -7.65 15.07 -4.52
N LYS A 68 -7.09 15.47 -3.39
CA LYS A 68 -6.19 16.62 -3.28
C LYS A 68 -4.85 16.32 -3.95
N GLU A 69 -4.28 17.33 -4.60
CA GLU A 69 -3.00 17.21 -5.29
C GLU A 69 -1.85 16.78 -4.37
N GLU A 70 -1.88 17.17 -3.09
CA GLU A 70 -0.88 16.76 -2.10
C GLU A 70 -0.93 15.26 -1.80
N ASP A 71 -2.13 14.69 -1.67
CA ASP A 71 -2.33 13.26 -1.41
C ASP A 71 -1.88 12.45 -2.63
N LYS A 72 -2.21 12.89 -3.86
CA LYS A 72 -1.74 12.27 -5.10
C LYS A 72 -0.22 12.26 -5.22
N LYS A 73 0.42 13.40 -4.93
CA LYS A 73 1.89 13.51 -4.95
C LYS A 73 2.55 12.59 -3.93
N SER A 74 1.97 12.48 -2.73
CA SER A 74 2.45 11.57 -1.68
C SER A 74 2.32 10.12 -2.08
N PHE A 75 1.18 9.76 -2.65
CA PHE A 75 0.93 8.44 -3.20
C PHE A 75 1.94 8.06 -4.29
N GLN A 76 2.15 8.94 -5.28
CA GLN A 76 3.13 8.73 -6.35
C GLN A 76 4.56 8.65 -5.81
N PHE A 77 4.94 9.53 -4.88
CA PHE A 77 6.25 9.53 -4.23
C PHE A 77 6.53 8.21 -3.53
N LEU A 78 5.62 7.74 -2.68
CA LEU A 78 5.77 6.47 -1.97
C LEU A 78 5.92 5.31 -2.95
N LEU A 79 5.03 5.19 -3.92
CA LEU A 79 5.05 4.08 -4.86
C LEU A 79 6.29 4.07 -5.76
N SER A 80 6.73 5.24 -6.23
CA SER A 80 7.97 5.35 -7.01
C SER A 80 9.21 5.01 -6.18
N SER A 81 9.19 5.25 -4.87
CA SER A 81 10.32 5.04 -3.97
C SER A 81 10.43 3.61 -3.41
N CYS A 82 9.32 2.85 -3.34
CA CYS A 82 9.27 1.51 -2.74
C CYS A 82 9.49 0.38 -3.77
N LYS A 83 10.70 0.19 -4.29
CA LYS A 83 10.98 -0.84 -5.31
C LYS A 83 10.96 -2.28 -4.78
N SER A 84 11.10 -2.46 -3.46
CA SER A 84 11.10 -3.76 -2.79
C SER A 84 9.73 -4.14 -2.19
N LEU A 85 8.65 -3.47 -2.62
CA LEU A 85 7.33 -3.68 -2.05
C LEU A 85 6.82 -5.10 -2.32
N GLU A 86 6.47 -5.82 -1.26
CA GLU A 86 5.93 -7.18 -1.27
C GLU A 86 4.42 -7.19 -0.96
N GLU A 87 3.92 -6.25 -0.16
CA GLU A 87 2.50 -6.15 0.20
C GLU A 87 2.02 -4.69 0.09
N LEU A 88 0.87 -4.49 -0.57
CA LEU A 88 0.26 -3.18 -0.79
C LEU A 88 -1.22 -3.22 -0.41
N PHE A 89 -1.63 -2.32 0.48
CA PHE A 89 -3.01 -2.15 0.91
C PHE A 89 -3.48 -0.72 0.68
N LEU A 90 -4.55 -0.55 -0.09
CA LEU A 90 -5.12 0.75 -0.45
C LEU A 90 -6.59 0.77 -0.05
N GLU A 91 -6.98 1.64 0.86
CA GLU A 91 -8.36 1.74 1.35
C GLU A 91 -8.87 3.17 1.21
N HIS A 92 -10.04 3.35 0.61
CA HIS A 92 -10.66 4.67 0.43
C HIS A 92 -9.71 5.67 -0.25
N VAL A 93 -8.99 5.23 -1.28
CA VAL A 93 -8.15 6.10 -2.14
C VAL A 93 -9.00 6.50 -3.34
N THR A 94 -9.82 7.53 -3.18
CA THR A 94 -10.94 7.81 -4.11
C THR A 94 -10.51 8.25 -5.50
N PHE A 95 -9.28 8.73 -5.66
CA PHE A 95 -8.71 9.11 -6.96
C PHE A 95 -7.97 7.96 -7.67
N LEU A 96 -7.89 6.78 -7.06
CA LEU A 96 -7.25 5.62 -7.67
C LEU A 96 -8.20 4.97 -8.67
N ASP A 97 -8.01 5.32 -9.94
CA ASP A 97 -8.67 4.70 -11.09
C ASP A 97 -7.70 3.83 -11.91
N ASP A 98 -8.24 3.13 -12.92
CA ASP A 98 -7.47 2.24 -13.79
C ASP A 98 -6.36 2.98 -14.58
N SER A 99 -6.55 4.27 -14.87
CA SER A 99 -5.58 5.12 -15.57
C SER A 99 -4.38 5.43 -14.67
N LEU A 100 -4.63 5.83 -13.43
CA LEU A 100 -3.58 6.07 -12.44
C LEU A 100 -2.86 4.77 -12.10
N LEU A 101 -3.58 3.65 -11.98
CA LEU A 101 -2.95 2.35 -11.80
C LEU A 101 -1.98 1.99 -12.95
N LEU A 102 -2.36 2.29 -14.19
CA LEU A 102 -1.47 2.08 -15.34
C LEU A 102 -0.19 2.93 -15.24
N GLN A 103 -0.31 4.20 -14.81
CA GLN A 103 0.82 5.08 -14.56
C GLN A 103 1.70 4.55 -13.41
N MET A 104 1.10 4.00 -12.35
CA MET A 104 1.84 3.38 -11.26
C MET A 104 2.73 2.24 -11.76
N PHE A 105 2.23 1.37 -12.64
CA PHE A 105 3.05 0.29 -13.22
C PHE A 105 4.24 0.80 -14.05
N GLN A 106 4.13 2.00 -14.64
CA GLN A 106 5.24 2.63 -15.35
C GLN A 106 6.30 3.17 -14.38
N LEU A 107 5.87 3.75 -13.25
CA LEU A 107 6.76 4.29 -12.22
C LEU A 107 7.42 3.19 -11.39
N ASN A 108 6.66 2.15 -11.05
CA ASN A 108 7.09 0.99 -10.29
C ASN A 108 6.39 -0.25 -10.84
N PRO A 109 7.12 -1.14 -11.54
CA PRO A 109 6.53 -2.37 -12.07
C PRO A 109 6.01 -3.35 -11.01
N LEU A 110 6.25 -3.09 -9.71
CA LEU A 110 5.80 -3.92 -8.59
C LEU A 110 6.27 -5.38 -8.71
N THR A 111 7.49 -5.60 -9.21
CA THR A 111 8.03 -6.93 -9.52
C THR A 111 8.10 -7.88 -8.34
N ASN A 112 8.15 -7.37 -7.11
CA ASN A 112 8.23 -8.16 -5.88
C ASN A 112 6.87 -8.32 -5.17
N LEU A 113 5.80 -7.72 -5.71
CA LEU A 113 4.51 -7.66 -5.03
C LEU A 113 3.83 -9.03 -5.02
N LYS A 114 3.59 -9.55 -3.82
CA LYS A 114 2.94 -10.84 -3.57
C LYS A 114 1.49 -10.66 -3.16
N VAL A 115 1.19 -9.64 -2.37
CA VAL A 115 -0.15 -9.41 -1.82
C VAL A 115 -0.62 -8.03 -2.19
N ILE A 116 -1.84 -7.93 -2.72
CA ILE A 116 -2.52 -6.66 -2.90
C ILE A 116 -3.94 -6.70 -2.37
N GLY A 117 -4.26 -5.73 -1.53
CA GLY A 117 -5.60 -5.46 -1.04
C GLY A 117 -6.05 -4.06 -1.46
N ILE A 118 -7.17 -3.94 -2.14
CA ILE A 118 -7.75 -2.66 -2.53
C ILE A 118 -9.22 -2.64 -2.11
N TYR A 119 -9.63 -1.59 -1.43
CA TYR A 119 -10.97 -1.46 -0.88
C TYR A 119 -11.53 -0.05 -1.08
N ASP A 120 -12.75 0.03 -1.62
CA ASP A 120 -13.48 1.29 -1.85
C ASP A 120 -12.64 2.32 -2.62
N CYS A 121 -12.07 1.86 -3.73
CA CYS A 121 -11.36 2.66 -4.73
C CYS A 121 -12.11 2.60 -6.07
N CYS A 122 -11.80 3.52 -6.98
CA CYS A 122 -12.44 3.64 -8.30
C CYS A 122 -11.85 2.67 -9.34
N LEU A 123 -11.53 1.44 -8.94
CA LEU A 123 -10.96 0.42 -9.81
C LEU A 123 -12.03 -0.50 -10.39
N THR A 124 -11.83 -0.86 -11.67
CA THR A 124 -12.74 -1.74 -12.39
C THR A 124 -12.18 -3.16 -12.53
N ARG A 125 -12.93 -4.02 -13.22
CA ARG A 125 -12.45 -5.34 -13.65
C ARG A 125 -11.16 -5.26 -14.47
N ASP A 126 -10.96 -4.20 -15.23
CA ASP A 126 -9.76 -4.05 -16.06
C ASP A 126 -8.51 -3.89 -15.19
N ALA A 127 -8.58 -3.14 -14.08
CA ALA A 127 -7.51 -3.09 -13.09
C ALA A 127 -7.14 -4.48 -12.53
N TYR A 128 -8.14 -5.31 -12.17
CA TYR A 128 -7.87 -6.69 -11.74
C TYR A 128 -7.10 -7.47 -12.83
N GLN A 129 -7.51 -7.36 -14.09
CA GLN A 129 -6.80 -8.00 -15.19
C GLN A 129 -5.39 -7.43 -15.39
N MET A 130 -5.16 -6.13 -15.15
CA MET A 130 -3.83 -5.53 -15.22
C MET A 130 -2.90 -6.15 -14.18
N PHE A 131 -3.35 -6.34 -12.94
CA PHE A 131 -2.56 -7.03 -11.91
C PHE A 131 -2.19 -8.45 -12.33
N MET A 132 -3.18 -9.25 -12.76
CA MET A 132 -2.96 -10.62 -13.20
C MET A 132 -1.97 -10.73 -14.37
N LYS A 133 -1.96 -9.75 -15.28
CA LYS A 133 -1.09 -9.75 -16.47
C LYS A 133 0.31 -9.19 -16.20
N ARG A 134 0.43 -8.19 -15.33
CA ARG A 134 1.68 -7.40 -15.16
C ARG A 134 2.50 -7.82 -13.94
N VAL A 135 1.87 -8.34 -12.88
CA VAL A 135 2.52 -8.66 -11.62
C VAL A 135 2.66 -10.18 -11.47
N VAL A 136 3.72 -10.74 -12.06
CA VAL A 136 3.93 -12.20 -12.12
C VAL A 136 4.17 -12.83 -10.73
N SER A 137 4.67 -12.03 -9.78
CA SER A 137 4.92 -12.46 -8.40
C SER A 137 3.66 -12.51 -7.54
N VAL A 138 2.51 -12.01 -8.02
CA VAL A 138 1.32 -11.89 -7.19
C VAL A 138 0.78 -13.26 -6.79
N GLU A 139 0.59 -13.44 -5.49
CA GLU A 139 0.04 -14.63 -4.86
C GLU A 139 -1.41 -14.39 -4.46
N ILE A 140 -1.72 -13.17 -3.98
CA ILE A 140 -3.05 -12.80 -3.50
C ILE A 140 -3.45 -11.44 -4.10
N ILE A 141 -4.63 -11.38 -4.71
CA ILE A 141 -5.32 -10.15 -5.11
C ILE A 141 -6.68 -10.13 -4.44
N CYS A 142 -6.96 -9.05 -3.74
CA CYS A 142 -8.27 -8.79 -3.20
C CYS A 142 -8.67 -7.35 -3.53
N ILE A 143 -9.62 -7.17 -4.44
CA ILE A 143 -10.14 -5.87 -4.83
C ILE A 143 -11.63 -5.89 -4.52
N SER A 144 -12.07 -4.93 -3.72
CA SER A 144 -13.48 -4.72 -3.41
C SER A 144 -13.84 -3.31 -3.79
N SER A 145 -14.72 -3.16 -4.79
CA SER A 145 -15.28 -1.88 -5.20
C SER A 145 -16.76 -1.81 -4.80
N GLN A 146 -17.38 -0.66 -5.04
CA GLN A 146 -18.82 -0.48 -4.76
C GLN A 146 -19.71 -1.39 -5.63
N GLU A 147 -19.20 -1.85 -6.77
CA GLU A 147 -19.97 -2.61 -7.76
C GLU A 147 -19.65 -4.10 -7.70
N GLU A 148 -18.36 -4.46 -7.61
CA GLU A 148 -17.91 -5.84 -7.72
C GLU A 148 -16.69 -6.13 -6.86
N ASP A 149 -16.60 -7.40 -6.46
CA ASP A 149 -15.47 -7.98 -5.73
C ASP A 149 -14.67 -8.90 -6.66
N TYR A 150 -13.35 -8.74 -6.63
CA TYR A 150 -12.40 -9.56 -7.37
C TYR A 150 -11.41 -10.20 -6.40
N PHE A 151 -11.31 -11.53 -6.47
CA PHE A 151 -10.43 -12.30 -5.61
C PHE A 151 -9.56 -13.26 -6.43
N TYR A 152 -8.29 -13.36 -6.05
CA TYR A 152 -7.35 -14.37 -6.50
C TYR A 152 -6.47 -14.76 -5.33
N ASP A 153 -6.29 -16.07 -5.16
CA ASP A 153 -5.30 -16.65 -4.28
C ASP A 153 -4.68 -17.84 -4.99
N ARG A 154 -3.37 -17.77 -5.21
CA ARG A 154 -2.55 -18.78 -5.88
C ARG A 154 -2.61 -20.14 -5.18
N ASN A 155 -2.73 -20.14 -3.86
CA ASN A 155 -2.70 -21.34 -3.02
C ASN A 155 -4.09 -21.82 -2.61
N SER A 156 -5.15 -21.05 -2.91
CA SER A 156 -6.50 -21.44 -2.51
C SER A 156 -6.94 -22.70 -3.27
N PRO A 157 -7.34 -23.78 -2.56
CA PRO A 157 -7.90 -24.97 -3.18
C PRO A 157 -9.29 -24.72 -3.77
N PHE A 158 -9.92 -23.61 -3.38
CA PHE A 158 -11.23 -23.20 -3.86
C PHE A 158 -11.07 -21.98 -4.79
N LYS A 159 -11.64 -22.06 -6.00
CA LYS A 159 -11.99 -20.86 -6.76
C LYS A 159 -13.16 -20.20 -6.01
N ILE A 160 -12.85 -19.47 -4.94
CA ILE A 160 -13.87 -18.91 -4.06
C ILE A 160 -14.77 -18.01 -4.92
N PRO A 161 -16.11 -18.16 -4.84
CA PRO A 161 -17.03 -17.26 -5.52
C PRO A 161 -16.75 -15.81 -5.11
N ASN A 162 -17.02 -14.86 -6.01
CA ASN A 162 -16.76 -13.42 -5.90
C ASN A 162 -17.44 -12.70 -4.70
N HIS A 163 -17.72 -13.33 -3.56
CA HIS A 163 -18.45 -12.75 -2.42
C HIS A 163 -17.71 -12.83 -1.08
N CYS A 164 -16.41 -13.17 -1.04
CA CYS A 164 -15.63 -13.30 0.20
C CYS A 164 -14.43 -12.34 0.31
N SER A 165 -14.32 -11.31 -0.54
CA SER A 165 -13.19 -10.37 -0.54
C SER A 165 -13.05 -9.61 0.79
N ILE A 166 -14.17 -9.16 1.37
CA ILE A 166 -14.19 -8.29 2.55
C ILE A 166 -13.71 -9.03 3.81
N GLU A 167 -14.21 -10.24 4.06
CA GLU A 167 -13.78 -11.06 5.21
C GLU A 167 -12.29 -11.40 5.13
N TYR A 168 -11.77 -11.65 3.92
CA TYR A 168 -10.35 -11.92 3.70
C TYR A 168 -9.49 -10.66 3.87
N LEU A 169 -9.98 -9.49 3.43
CA LEU A 169 -9.33 -8.21 3.70
C LEU A 169 -9.21 -7.97 5.20
N ASP A 170 -10.24 -8.26 6.00
CA ASP A 170 -10.17 -8.11 7.46
C ASP A 170 -9.11 -9.01 8.10
N VAL A 171 -8.89 -10.21 7.55
CA VAL A 171 -7.78 -11.09 7.96
C VAL A 171 -6.44 -10.48 7.59
N LEU A 172 -6.25 -10.07 6.32
CA LEU A 172 -5.02 -9.44 5.86
C LEU A 172 -4.69 -8.14 6.63
N LYS A 173 -5.71 -7.35 6.98
CA LYS A 173 -5.58 -6.15 7.81
C LYS A 173 -5.05 -6.48 9.21
N LYS A 174 -5.56 -7.55 9.84
CA LYS A 174 -5.04 -8.03 11.13
C LYS A 174 -3.59 -8.52 11.00
N GLU A 175 -3.23 -9.12 9.87
CA GLU A 175 -1.87 -9.64 9.67
C GLU A 175 -0.82 -8.56 9.35
N PHE A 176 -1.23 -7.38 8.87
CA PHE A 176 -0.33 -6.32 8.44
C PHE A 176 0.69 -5.91 9.52
N PHE A 177 0.23 -5.75 10.77
CA PHE A 177 1.10 -5.53 11.94
C PHE A 177 0.97 -6.60 13.04
N TYR A 178 -0.25 -7.06 13.38
CA TYR A 178 -0.49 -7.77 14.64
C TYR A 178 -0.03 -9.23 14.67
N SER A 179 -0.17 -9.97 13.57
CA SER A 179 0.13 -11.41 13.58
C SER A 179 1.61 -11.74 13.46
N ARG A 180 2.46 -10.81 12.97
CA ARG A 180 3.88 -11.06 12.67
C ARG A 180 4.87 -10.41 13.63
N LEU A 181 4.40 -9.62 14.60
CA LEU A 181 5.21 -9.22 15.78
C LEU A 181 5.37 -10.37 16.78
N ASN A 182 4.59 -11.44 16.63
CA ASN A 182 4.77 -12.70 17.33
C ASN A 182 5.57 -13.66 16.43
N GLU A 183 6.90 -13.66 16.54
CA GLU A 183 7.80 -14.55 15.78
C GLU A 183 7.54 -16.07 16.02
N ASN A 184 6.63 -16.44 16.92
CA ASN A 184 6.32 -17.82 17.30
C ASN A 184 5.09 -18.44 16.61
N ARG A 185 4.62 -17.90 15.49
CA ARG A 185 3.50 -18.52 14.73
C ARG A 185 3.80 -18.59 13.24
N PHE A 186 4.84 -19.32 12.86
CA PHE A 186 4.90 -20.22 11.69
C PHE A 186 6.06 -21.19 11.90
#